data_AF-A0A087MFP9-F1
#
_entry.id   AF-A0A087MFP9-F1
#
_cell.length_a   1.000
_cell.length_b   1.000
_cell.length_c   1.000
_cell.angle_alpha   90.00
_cell.angle_beta   90.00
_cell.angle_gamma   90.00
#
_symmetry.space_group_name_H-M   'P 1'
#
loop_
_entity.id
_entity.type
_entity.pdbx_description
1 polymer ?
#
loop_
_entity_poly.entity_id
_entity_poly.type
_entity_poly.pdbx_seq_one_letter_code
_entity_poly.pdbx_strand_id
1 'polypeptide(L)' 'MDPDEKLDPRSRLIGIYTGSGLAIGAALGAAFDNVGVGVALGIAVGAAIGAALGALKKDE' A
#
# COMPACT_ATOMS: atom_id res chain seq x y z
N MET A 1 3.76 -23.78 3.33
CA MET A 1 3.54 -22.86 2.20
C MET A 1 3.57 -23.68 0.94
N ASP A 2 2.40 -23.98 0.40
CA ASP A 2 2.29 -24.59 -0.92
C ASP A 2 2.83 -23.59 -1.96
N PRO A 3 3.79 -23.97 -2.81
CA PRO A 3 4.40 -23.07 -3.80
C PRO A 3 3.41 -22.58 -4.87
N ASP A 4 2.22 -23.17 -4.95
CA ASP A 4 1.17 -22.87 -5.93
C ASP A 4 0.00 -22.04 -5.35
N GLU A 5 0.09 -21.56 -4.11
CA GLU A 5 -0.91 -20.66 -3.53
C GLU A 5 -0.79 -19.27 -4.16
N LYS A 6 -1.47 -19.08 -5.30
CA LYS A 6 -1.53 -17.81 -6.03
C LYS A 6 -2.10 -16.74 -5.11
N LEU A 7 -1.26 -15.76 -4.75
CA LEU A 7 -1.67 -14.59 -3.98
C LEU A 7 -2.93 -13.98 -4.57
N ASP A 8 -3.94 -13.79 -3.73
CA ASP A 8 -5.20 -13.18 -4.15
C ASP A 8 -4.89 -11.82 -4.82
N PRO A 9 -5.51 -11.51 -5.98
CA PRO A 9 -5.26 -10.27 -6.69
C PRO A 9 -5.41 -9.02 -5.82
N ARG A 10 -6.30 -9.03 -4.81
CA ARG A 10 -6.47 -7.91 -3.89
C ARG A 10 -5.29 -7.76 -2.94
N SER A 11 -4.84 -8.83 -2.30
CA SER A 11 -3.68 -8.84 -1.42
C SER A 11 -2.44 -8.38 -2.15
N ARG A 12 -2.31 -8.74 -3.44
CA ARG A 12 -1.25 -8.23 -4.30
C ARG A 12 -1.36 -6.72 -4.52
N LEU A 13 -2.54 -6.19 -4.83
CA LEU A 13 -2.74 -4.75 -5.01
C LEU A 13 -2.48 -4.00 -3.70
N ILE A 14 -3.09 -4.44 -2.60
CA ILE A 14 -2.87 -3.87 -1.25
C ILE A 14 -1.38 -3.83 -0.93
N GLY A 15 -0.64 -4.94 -1.14
CA GLY A 15 0.80 -4.98 -0.91
C GLY A 15 1.59 -3.99 -1.77
N ILE A 16 1.30 -3.92 -3.08
CA ILE A 16 1.98 -3.00 -4.01
C ILE A 16 1.74 -1.54 -3.62
N TYR A 17 0.49 -1.15 -3.39
CA TYR A 17 0.16 0.25 -3.07
C TYR A 17 0.58 0.65 -1.66
N THR A 18 0.55 -0.27 -0.69
CA THR A 18 1.07 -0.02 0.66
C THR A 18 2.59 0.19 0.62
N GLY A 19 3.32 -0.65 -0.13
CA GLY A 19 4.76 -0.51 -0.30
C GLY A 19 5.17 0.77 -1.02
N SER A 20 4.46 1.16 -2.08
CA SER A 20 4.71 2.43 -2.76
C SER A 20 4.35 3.64 -1.88
N GLY A 21 3.23 3.55 -1.15
CA GLY A 21 2.82 4.54 -0.17
C GLY A 21 3.87 4.74 0.93
N LEU A 22 4.45 3.66 1.45
CA LEU A 22 5.56 3.72 2.41
C LEU A 22 6.78 4.47 1.83
N ALA A 23 7.21 4.13 0.61
CA ALA A 23 8.39 4.76 0.00
C ALA A 23 8.18 6.27 -0.22
N ILE A 24 7.01 6.65 -0.74
CA ILE A 24 6.63 8.05 -0.96
C ILE A 24 6.48 8.77 0.38
N GLY A 25 5.79 8.16 1.33
CA GLY A 25 5.56 8.70 2.67
C GLY A 25 6.87 8.93 3.43
N ALA A 26 7.81 7.99 3.35
CA ALA A 26 9.13 8.15 3.95
C ALA A 26 9.91 9.33 3.33
N ALA A 27 9.86 9.47 2.00
CA ALA A 27 10.51 10.59 1.31
C ALA A 27 9.88 11.94 1.68
N LEU A 28 8.55 12.03 1.74
CA LEU A 28 7.83 13.23 2.18
C LEU A 28 8.09 13.54 3.66
N GLY A 29 8.09 12.51 4.51
CA GLY A 29 8.39 12.66 5.93
C GLY A 29 9.82 13.17 6.16
N ALA A 30 10.80 12.69 5.40
CA ALA A 30 12.15 13.22 5.43
C ALA A 30 12.20 14.68 4.96
N ALA A 31 11.43 15.05 3.92
CA ALA A 31 11.35 16.43 3.44
C ALA A 31 10.72 17.40 4.47
N PHE A 32 9.82 16.90 5.32
CA PHE A 32 9.18 17.68 6.39
C PHE A 32 9.86 17.54 7.76
N ASP A 33 11.03 16.90 7.83
CA ASP A 33 11.74 16.60 9.08
C ASP A 33 10.89 15.81 10.10
N ASN A 34 9.89 15.07 9.60
CA ASN A 34 8.98 14.26 10.38
C ASN A 34 8.66 12.96 9.63
N VAL A 35 9.62 12.05 9.65
CA VAL A 35 9.53 10.73 9.02
C VAL A 35 8.37 9.91 9.60
N GLY A 36 8.08 10.05 10.89
CA GLY A 36 6.99 9.33 11.56
C GLY A 36 5.62 9.66 10.94
N VAL A 37 5.34 10.95 10.76
CA VAL A 37 4.10 11.40 10.10
C VAL A 37 4.07 10.98 8.64
N GLY A 38 5.18 11.15 7.91
CA GLY A 38 5.25 10.79 6.50
C GLY A 38 5.01 9.30 6.25
N VAL A 39 5.65 8.42 7.03
CA VAL A 39 5.47 6.96 6.93
C VAL A 39 4.03 6.57 7.28
N ALA A 40 3.48 7.10 8.38
CA ALA A 40 2.10 6.80 8.79
C ALA A 40 1.10 7.21 7.70
N LEU A 41 1.25 8.41 7.15
CA LEU A 41 0.40 8.91 6.08
C LEU A 41 0.57 8.09 4.79
N GLY A 42 1.81 7.78 4.41
CA GLY A 42 2.11 7.00 3.22
C GLY A 42 1.51 5.59 3.26
N ILE A 43 1.67 4.89 4.38
CA ILE A 43 1.05 3.56 4.58
C ILE A 43 -0.47 3.69 4.56
N ALA A 44 -1.06 4.66 5.25
CA ALA A 44 -2.52 4.83 5.29
C ALA A 44 -3.11 5.09 3.90
N VAL A 45 -2.49 5.98 3.12
CA VAL A 45 -2.93 6.30 1.75
C VAL A 45 -2.71 5.10 0.82
N GLY A 46 -1.54 4.47 0.88
CA GLY A 46 -1.21 3.30 0.07
C GLY A 46 -2.14 2.11 0.31
N ALA A 47 -2.41 1.81 1.57
CA ALA A 47 -3.35 0.76 1.96
C ALA A 47 -4.79 1.09 1.53
N ALA A 48 -5.23 2.35 1.70
CA ALA A 48 -6.56 2.78 1.27
C ALA A 48 -6.75 2.65 -0.25
N ILE A 49 -5.77 3.10 -1.04
CA ILE A 49 -5.81 2.97 -2.51
C ILE A 49 -5.82 1.49 -2.91
N GLY A 50 -4.93 0.68 -2.33
CA GLY A 50 -4.85 -0.74 -2.66
C GLY A 50 -6.13 -1.50 -2.30
N ALA A 51 -6.76 -1.17 -1.17
CA ALA A 51 -8.04 -1.73 -0.76
C ALA A 51 -9.18 -1.29 -1.69
N ALA A 52 -9.24 0.00 -2.05
CA ALA A 52 -10.27 0.53 -2.95
C ALA A 52 -10.18 -0.09 -4.35
N LEU A 53 -8.97 -0.16 -4.94
CA LEU A 53 -8.76 -0.77 -6.26
C LEU A 53 -8.99 -2.28 -6.24
N GLY A 54 -8.61 -2.96 -5.16
CA GLY A 54 -8.91 -4.37 -4.97
C GLY A 54 -10.41 -4.65 -4.82
N ALA A 55 -11.16 -3.73 -4.22
CA ALA A 55 -12.62 -3.80 -4.14
C ALA A 55 -13.26 -3.57 -5.51
N LEU A 56 -12.84 -2.56 -6.28
CA LEU A 56 -13.36 -2.30 -7.63
C LEU A 56 -13.17 -3.50 -8.58
N LYS A 57 -12.02 -4.19 -8.52
CA LYS A 57 -11.76 -5.42 -9.28
C LYS A 57 -12.56 -6.65 -8.82
N LYS A 58 -13.31 -6.57 -7.71
CA LYS A 58 -14.18 -7.65 -7.25
C LYS A 58 -15.49 -7.69 -8.02
N ASP A 59 -15.93 -6.54 -8.49
CA ASP A 59 -17.28 -6.33 -9.02
C ASP A 59 -17.33 -6.39 -10.56
N GLU A 60 -16.23 -6.82 -11.19
CA GLU A 60 -16.12 -7.10 -12.63
C GLU A 60 -15.95 -8.59 -12.91
#